data_AF-A0A7C3ZFK9-F1
#
_entry.id   AF-A0A7C3ZFK9-F1
#
_cell.length_a   1.000
_cell.length_b   1.000
_cell.length_c   1.000
_cell.angle_alpha   90.00
_cell.angle_beta   90.00
_cell.angle_gamma   90.00
#
_symmetry.space_group_name_H-M   'P 1'
#
loop_
_entity.id
_entity.type
_entity.pdbx_description
1 polymer ?
#
loop_
_entity_poly.entity_id
_entity_poly.type
_entity_poly.pdbx_seq_one_letter_code
_entity_poly.pdbx_strand_id
1 'polypeptide(L)' 'MNPFVEENCLLVDFVSVKQNAVKALQKIDRKIEIASVHPMHEPRVKSVEGFPVVFIIIKKLKPSKIDWLAA' A
#
# COMPACT_ATOMS: atom_id res chain seq x y z
N MET A 1 17.47 12.01 5.09
CA MET A 1 16.27 11.35 5.66
C MET A 1 15.05 12.17 5.26
N ASN A 2 13.96 11.54 4.80
CA ASN A 2 12.77 12.28 4.36
C ASN A 2 11.99 12.76 5.61
N PRO A 3 11.94 14.08 5.88
CA PRO A 3 11.39 14.64 7.13
C PRO A 3 9.86 14.57 7.20
N PHE A 4 9.19 14.22 6.11
CA PHE A 4 7.73 14.30 5.98
C PHE A 4 6.99 13.00 6.33
N VAL A 5 7.68 11.94 6.73
CA VAL A 5 7.04 10.64 7.06
C VAL A 5 6.92 10.48 8.57
N GLU A 6 5.70 10.61 9.07
CA GLU A 6 5.35 10.46 10.48
C GLU A 6 5.34 8.98 10.92
N GLU A 7 5.49 8.73 12.22
CA GLU A 7 5.28 7.39 12.76
C GLU A 7 3.80 7.00 12.69
N ASN A 8 3.55 5.69 12.54
CA ASN A 8 2.21 5.10 12.48
C ASN A 8 1.35 5.64 11.31
N CYS A 9 2.00 6.17 10.27
CA CYS A 9 1.37 6.43 8.99
C CYS A 9 1.32 5.15 8.14
N LEU A 10 0.49 5.18 7.09
CA LEU A 10 0.44 4.15 6.06
C LEU A 10 1.12 4.67 4.80
N LEU A 11 2.12 3.94 4.31
CA LEU A 11 2.74 4.15 3.01
C LEU A 11 2.10 3.21 1.99
N VAL A 12 1.62 3.77 0.88
CA VAL A 12 0.98 3.01 -0.21
C VAL A 12 1.57 3.40 -1.56
N ASP A 13 1.80 2.41 -2.43
CA ASP A 13 2.08 2.62 -3.85
C ASP A 13 0.92 2.15 -4.75
N PHE A 14 0.87 2.70 -5.96
CA PHE A 14 -0.08 2.34 -7.02
C PHE A 14 0.58 1.68 -8.23
N VAL A 15 1.79 1.12 -8.07
CA VAL A 15 2.60 0.60 -9.18
C VAL A 15 1.97 -0.66 -9.76
N SER A 16 1.87 -0.75 -11.08
CA SER A 16 1.27 -1.93 -11.74
C SER A 16 2.08 -3.22 -11.56
N VAL A 17 3.40 -3.11 -11.51
CA VAL A 17 4.31 -4.26 -11.36
C VAL A 17 4.81 -4.36 -9.90
N LYS A 18 4.43 -5.44 -9.23
CA LYS A 18 4.61 -5.56 -7.77
C LYS A 18 5.96 -6.12 -7.33
N GLN A 19 6.55 -7.04 -8.07
CA GLN A 19 7.67 -7.85 -7.56
C GLN A 19 8.87 -7.02 -7.06
N ASN A 20 9.34 -6.05 -7.84
CA ASN A 20 10.47 -5.22 -7.46
C ASN A 20 10.08 -4.10 -6.48
N ALA A 21 8.88 -3.53 -6.66
CA ALA A 21 8.37 -2.48 -5.78
C ALA A 21 8.18 -2.99 -4.35
N VAL A 22 7.52 -4.15 -4.17
CA VAL A 22 7.33 -4.80 -2.86
C VAL A 22 8.67 -5.07 -2.19
N LYS A 23 9.64 -5.63 -2.91
CA LYS A 23 11.00 -5.90 -2.37
C LYS A 23 11.73 -4.63 -1.93
N ALA A 24 11.54 -3.52 -2.64
CA ALA A 24 12.13 -2.24 -2.26
C ALA A 24 11.46 -1.68 -1.00
N LEU A 25 10.13 -1.74 -0.94
CA LEU A 25 9.32 -1.27 0.17
C LEU A 25 9.56 -2.07 1.47
N GLN A 26 9.80 -3.39 1.36
CA GLN A 26 10.15 -4.24 2.51
C GLN A 26 11.42 -3.80 3.25
N LYS A 27 12.32 -3.09 2.56
CA LYS A 27 13.58 -2.61 3.16
C LYS A 27 13.42 -1.35 4.00
N ILE A 28 12.23 -0.76 4.03
CA ILE A 28 11.97 0.46 4.81
C ILE A 28 11.85 0.09 6.29
N ASP A 29 12.93 0.32 7.02
CA ASP A 29 12.98 0.15 8.46
C ASP A 29 12.51 1.41 9.19
N ARG A 30 11.18 1.65 9.13
CA ARG A 30 10.52 2.70 9.91
C ARG A 30 9.28 2.15 10.60
N LYS A 31 8.87 2.79 11.69
CA LYS A 31 7.62 2.48 12.39
C LYS A 31 6.42 3.04 11.62
N ILE A 32 6.20 2.49 10.44
CA ILE A 32 5.10 2.79 9.53
C ILE A 32 4.50 1.49 9.03
N GLU A 33 3.24 1.54 8.63
CA GLU A 33 2.60 0.47 7.89
C GLU A 33 2.87 0.64 6.40
N ILE A 34 2.98 -0.46 5.67
CA ILE A 34 3.28 -0.44 4.24
C ILE A 34 2.36 -1.41 3.51
N ALA A 35 1.70 -0.92 2.48
CA ALA A 35 0.88 -1.69 1.57
C ALA A 35 1.18 -1.33 0.12
N SER A 36 0.80 -2.20 -0.80
CA SER A 36 0.90 -1.98 -2.23
C SER A 36 -0.43 -2.26 -2.89
N VAL A 37 -0.90 -1.34 -3.74
CA VAL A 37 -2.24 -1.36 -4.31
C VAL A 37 -2.16 -1.33 -5.83
N HIS A 38 -2.91 -2.17 -6.53
CA HIS A 38 -3.05 -2.09 -7.98
C HIS A 38 -4.54 -2.07 -8.34
N PRO A 39 -5.08 -0.88 -8.62
CA PRO A 39 -6.41 -0.78 -9.20
C PRO A 39 -6.40 -1.38 -10.60
N MET A 40 -7.28 -2.35 -10.86
CA MET A 40 -7.37 -3.03 -12.15
C MET A 40 -8.27 -2.26 -13.12
N HIS A 41 -8.01 -0.96 -13.24
CA HIS A 41 -8.73 -0.07 -14.13
C HIS A 41 -7.77 0.95 -14.77
N GLU A 42 -8.20 1.52 -15.89
CA GLU A 42 -7.45 2.61 -16.52
C GLU A 42 -7.58 3.92 -15.73
N PRO A 43 -6.67 4.89 -15.90
CA PRO A 43 -6.73 6.16 -15.17
C PRO A 43 -7.98 7.01 -15.43
N ARG A 44 -8.69 6.78 -16.54
CA ARG A 44 -9.83 7.59 -16.99
C ARG A 44 -11.10 6.77 -17.08
N VAL A 45 -11.58 6.31 -15.93
CA VAL A 45 -12.90 5.68 -15.78
C VAL A 45 -13.90 6.65 -15.16
N LYS A 46 -15.18 6.56 -15.56
CA LYS A 46 -16.26 7.39 -14.98
C LYS A 46 -16.61 6.99 -13.55
N SER A 47 -16.36 5.74 -13.20
CA SER A 47 -16.53 5.17 -11.86
C SER A 47 -15.49 4.07 -11.65
N VAL A 48 -15.07 3.87 -10.41
CA VAL A 48 -14.22 2.75 -9.98
C VAL A 48 -15.03 1.57 -9.43
N GLU A 49 -16.36 1.71 -9.38
CA GLU A 49 -17.27 0.67 -8.91
C GLU A 49 -17.14 -0.61 -9.76
N GLY A 50 -17.08 -1.76 -9.09
CA GLY A 50 -16.97 -3.07 -9.73
C GLY A 50 -15.57 -3.42 -10.26
N PHE A 51 -14.62 -2.48 -10.29
CA PHE A 51 -13.25 -2.80 -10.69
C PHE A 51 -12.50 -3.47 -9.53
N PRO A 52 -11.79 -4.59 -9.80
CA PRO A 52 -11.01 -5.24 -8.75
C PRO A 52 -9.80 -4.38 -8.37
N VAL A 53 -9.37 -4.53 -7.12
CA VAL A 53 -8.16 -3.91 -6.60
C VAL A 53 -7.29 -4.99 -5.98
N VAL A 54 -6.07 -5.14 -6.48
CA VAL A 54 -5.09 -6.03 -5.85
C VAL A 54 -4.47 -5.29 -4.68
N PHE A 55 -4.65 -5.83 -3.47
CA PHE A 55 -4.10 -5.26 -2.25
C PHE A 55 -3.07 -6.22 -1.64
N ILE A 56 -1.85 -5.75 -1.41
CA ILE A 56 -0.76 -6.53 -0.81
C ILE A 56 -0.28 -5.83 0.45
N ILE A 57 -0.44 -6.50 1.58
CA ILE A 57 0.10 -6.04 2.85
C ILE A 57 1.58 -6.41 2.91
N ILE A 58 2.45 -5.40 3.05
CA ILE A 58 3.90 -5.59 3.08
C ILE A 58 4.43 -5.59 4.52
N LYS A 59 3.97 -4.63 5.33
CA LYS A 59 4.39 -4.46 6.72
C LYS A 59 3.22 -3.96 7.57
N LYS A 60 2.91 -4.69 8.64
CA LYS A 60 1.92 -4.28 9.66
C LYS A 60 2.61 -3.79 10.92
N LEU A 61 2.00 -2.81 11.59
CA LEU A 61 2.35 -2.46 12.97
C LEU A 61 1.36 -3.09 13.95
N LYS A 62 1.67 -3.07 15.25
CA LYS A 62 0.71 -3.42 16.31
C LYS A 62 0.54 -2.20 17.24
N PRO A 63 -0.68 -1.65 17.39
CA PRO A 63 -1.91 -2.00 16.68
C PRO A 63 -1.87 -1.60 15.19
N SER A 64 -2.53 -2.38 14.32
CA SER A 64 -2.56 -2.16 12.87
C SER A 64 -3.80 -1.35 12.48
N LYS A 65 -3.63 -0.35 11.60
CA LYS A 65 -4.76 0.44 11.07
C LYS A 65 -5.37 -0.18 9.82
N ILE A 66 -4.78 -1.26 9.30
CA ILE A 66 -5.17 -1.92 8.05
C ILE A 66 -5.74 -3.32 8.28
N ASP A 67 -6.08 -3.69 9.52
CA ASP A 67 -6.64 -5.01 9.81
C ASP A 67 -8.03 -5.23 9.21
N TRP A 68 -8.79 -4.15 9.01
CA TRP A 68 -10.10 -4.20 8.35
C TRP A 68 -10.03 -4.58 6.86
N LEU A 69 -8.85 -4.51 6.23
CA LEU A 69 -8.65 -4.89 4.81
C LEU A 69 -8.38 -6.38 4.62
N ALA A 70 -8.16 -7.13 5.71
CA ALA A 70 -7.91 -8.58 5.68
C ALA A 70 -9.12 -9.40 6.16
N ALA A 71 -10.26 -8.75 6.41
CA ALA A 71 -11.55 -9.35 6.78
C ALA A 71 -12.43 -9.55 5.54
#